data_AF-A0A3C0QMZ0-F1
#
_entry.id   AF-A0A3C0QMZ0-F1
#
_cell.length_a   1.000
_cell.length_b   1.000
_cell.length_c   1.000
_cell.angle_alpha   90.00
_cell.angle_beta   90.00
_cell.angle_gamma   90.00
#
_symmetry.space_group_name_H-M   'P 1'
#
loop_
_entity.id
_entity.type
_entity.pdbx_description
1 polymer ?
#
loop_
_entity_poly.entity_id
_entity_poly.type
_entity_poly.pdbx_seq_one_letter_code
_entity_poly.pdbx_strand_id
1 'polypeptide(L)'
;KIGAYAFCKCTDLASVTLPEGLSGIGNYAFYDCDALETVVIPASLQSIGGYVFCGCDGLKSATFEGELENIGIWTFAGCTSLTDVTLPSNLTSLTNHVLYNCKSLETLNIPESVTKIEQYALAGCSSLNPLVIPDGVTKVGDYAIGYSEGANPAPDTNIEIVSNSTAVQDFMKENNLLPDNSGNGDVNGDGETSLLDVIALQKYIVKQASFTQEQALAADVNGDEKVNVIDLAIVKQKVFGTYINNPDEPTPEPTENDDLEPTTDMPETEPTEEIVDPTSNDKIPPNEDETEPAEEVIDPTEPAPTEEIIVPTDAEV
;
A
#
# COMPACT_ATOMS: atom_id res chain seq x y z
N LYS A 1 16.35 28.68 -14.31
CA LYS A 1 16.45 28.11 -12.95
C LYS A 1 16.00 29.17 -11.95
N ILE A 2 15.36 28.77 -10.85
CA ILE A 2 15.09 29.61 -9.68
C ILE A 2 16.11 29.23 -8.60
N GLY A 3 16.81 30.22 -8.05
CA GLY A 3 17.85 30.00 -7.04
C GLY A 3 17.28 29.57 -5.69
N ALA A 4 18.14 29.03 -4.82
CA ALA A 4 17.76 28.77 -3.44
C ALA A 4 17.34 30.08 -2.75
N TYR A 5 16.31 30.01 -1.90
CA TYR A 5 15.75 31.14 -1.15
C TYR A 5 15.20 32.32 -1.99
N ALA A 6 15.02 32.18 -3.31
CA ALA A 6 14.72 33.31 -4.21
C ALA A 6 13.46 34.11 -3.82
N PHE A 7 12.43 33.44 -3.31
CA PHE A 7 11.18 34.02 -2.83
C PHE A 7 10.88 33.58 -1.38
N CYS A 8 11.91 33.18 -0.62
CA CYS A 8 11.74 32.78 0.78
C CYS A 8 11.11 33.93 1.58
N LYS A 9 10.01 33.63 2.29
CA LYS A 9 9.22 34.56 3.10
C LYS A 9 8.65 35.73 2.31
N CYS A 10 8.38 35.53 1.02
CA CYS A 10 7.54 36.45 0.27
C CYS A 10 6.06 36.25 0.65
N THR A 11 5.70 36.62 1.88
CA THR A 11 4.38 36.37 2.49
C THR A 11 3.21 36.99 1.74
N ASP A 12 3.46 38.02 0.91
CA ASP A 12 2.45 38.68 0.08
C ASP A 12 2.37 38.12 -1.36
N LEU A 13 3.21 37.13 -1.71
CA LEU A 13 3.23 36.52 -3.06
C LEU A 13 2.01 35.63 -3.26
N ALA A 14 0.92 36.21 -3.79
CA ALA A 14 -0.34 35.49 -3.98
C ALA A 14 -0.31 34.47 -5.14
N SER A 15 0.53 34.71 -6.16
CA SER A 15 0.57 33.88 -7.37
C SER A 15 1.97 33.87 -7.99
N VAL A 16 2.35 32.75 -8.59
CA VAL A 16 3.57 32.62 -9.40
C VAL A 16 3.25 31.90 -10.71
N THR A 17 3.79 32.40 -11.82
CA THR A 17 3.79 31.69 -13.10
C THR A 17 5.21 31.20 -13.37
N LEU A 18 5.40 29.88 -13.33
CA LEU A 18 6.67 29.25 -13.64
C LEU A 18 6.77 29.06 -15.16
N PRO A 19 7.84 29.55 -15.81
CA PRO A 19 7.93 29.51 -17.27
C PRO A 19 8.29 28.12 -17.79
N GLU A 20 7.79 27.78 -18.97
CA GLU A 20 8.30 26.68 -19.78
C GLU A 20 9.81 26.86 -20.04
N GLY A 21 10.57 25.78 -19.85
CA GLY A 21 12.04 25.80 -19.87
C GLY A 21 12.70 26.04 -18.52
N LEU A 22 11.92 26.19 -17.44
CA LEU A 22 12.45 26.17 -16.07
C LEU A 22 13.03 24.78 -15.77
N SER A 23 14.35 24.68 -15.69
CA SER A 23 15.04 23.41 -15.48
C SER A 23 15.28 23.03 -14.01
N GLY A 24 15.12 23.96 -13.07
CA GLY A 24 15.35 23.65 -11.66
C GLY A 24 14.89 24.74 -10.69
N ILE A 25 14.45 24.32 -9.50
CA ILE A 25 14.07 25.16 -8.35
C ILE A 25 14.96 24.79 -7.16
N GLY A 26 15.71 25.76 -6.62
CA GLY A 26 16.62 25.53 -5.50
C GLY A 26 15.91 25.38 -4.15
N ASN A 27 16.64 24.89 -3.14
CA ASN A 27 16.11 24.70 -1.79
C ASN A 27 15.48 25.99 -1.24
N TYR A 28 14.39 25.85 -0.49
CA TYR A 28 13.69 26.96 0.17
C TYR A 28 13.19 28.08 -0.78
N ALA A 29 13.09 27.84 -2.09
CA ALA A 29 12.81 28.90 -3.06
C ALA A 29 11.50 29.66 -2.79
N PHE A 30 10.46 28.99 -2.28
CA PHE A 30 9.17 29.58 -1.90
C PHE A 30 8.80 29.27 -0.44
N TYR A 31 9.79 29.02 0.41
CA TYR A 31 9.58 28.72 1.83
C TYR A 31 8.79 29.84 2.52
N ASP A 32 7.77 29.53 3.32
CA ASP A 32 6.88 30.48 4.03
C ASP A 32 6.28 31.56 3.10
N CYS A 33 5.82 31.19 1.89
CA CYS A 33 5.03 32.08 1.03
C CYS A 33 3.53 31.98 1.37
N ASP A 34 3.14 32.51 2.52
CA ASP A 34 1.82 32.29 3.13
C ASP A 34 0.62 32.68 2.26
N ALA A 35 0.75 33.67 1.35
CA ALA A 35 -0.33 34.06 0.45
C ALA A 35 -0.41 33.24 -0.85
N LEU A 36 0.59 32.41 -1.16
CA LEU A 36 0.64 31.67 -2.43
C LEU A 36 -0.47 30.63 -2.48
N GLU A 37 -1.48 30.81 -3.34
CA GLU A 37 -2.66 29.94 -3.34
C GLU A 37 -2.52 28.70 -4.23
N THR A 38 -1.83 28.83 -5.36
CA THR A 38 -1.72 27.77 -6.36
C THR A 38 -0.35 27.78 -7.01
N VAL A 39 0.19 26.60 -7.33
CA VAL A 39 1.40 26.47 -8.14
C VAL A 39 1.28 25.37 -9.19
N VAL A 40 1.65 25.69 -10.43
CA VAL A 40 1.81 24.72 -11.51
C VAL A 40 3.30 24.58 -11.78
N ILE A 41 3.81 23.37 -11.55
CA ILE A 41 5.20 22.99 -11.77
C ILE A 41 5.32 22.48 -13.22
N PRO A 42 6.05 23.19 -14.10
CA PRO A 42 6.01 22.94 -15.54
C PRO A 42 6.67 21.62 -15.91
N ALA A 43 6.22 21.01 -17.02
CA ALA A 43 6.72 19.74 -17.51
C ALA A 43 8.23 19.74 -17.80
N SER A 44 8.81 20.90 -18.10
CA SER A 44 10.25 21.05 -18.34
C SER A 44 11.12 20.90 -17.09
N LEU A 45 10.55 20.91 -15.88
CA LEU A 45 11.32 20.89 -14.64
C LEU A 45 12.08 19.57 -14.49
N GLN A 46 13.39 19.66 -14.26
CA GLN A 46 14.27 18.48 -14.12
C GLN A 46 14.67 18.24 -12.66
N SER A 47 14.54 19.24 -11.78
CA SER A 47 14.91 19.14 -10.37
C SER A 47 14.15 20.12 -9.49
N ILE A 48 13.77 19.67 -8.31
CA ILE A 48 13.18 20.49 -7.25
C ILE A 48 13.91 20.21 -5.93
N GLY A 49 14.41 21.27 -5.29
CA GLY A 49 15.12 21.20 -4.03
C GLY A 49 14.21 20.85 -2.84
N GLY A 50 14.81 20.72 -1.66
CA GLY A 50 14.06 20.53 -0.42
C GLY A 50 13.43 21.82 0.10
N TYR A 51 12.36 21.69 0.88
CA TYR A 51 11.65 22.79 1.56
C TYR A 51 11.08 23.85 0.61
N VAL A 52 10.86 23.52 -0.68
CA VAL A 52 10.56 24.52 -1.70
C VAL A 52 9.27 25.29 -1.40
N PHE A 53 8.19 24.61 -1.00
CA PHE A 53 6.92 25.21 -0.61
C PHE A 53 6.59 24.96 0.87
N CYS A 54 7.59 24.58 1.68
CA CYS A 54 7.38 24.34 3.11
C CYS A 54 6.82 25.60 3.78
N GLY A 55 5.78 25.44 4.60
CA GLY A 55 5.12 26.52 5.31
C GLY A 55 4.26 27.45 4.44
N CYS A 56 3.96 27.10 3.18
CA CYS A 56 3.01 27.87 2.37
C CYS A 56 1.58 27.60 2.83
N ASP A 57 1.16 28.18 3.96
CA ASP A 57 -0.13 27.90 4.60
C ASP A 57 -1.34 28.25 3.72
N GLY A 58 -1.21 29.21 2.80
CA GLY A 58 -2.27 29.56 1.84
C GLY A 58 -2.36 28.66 0.60
N LEU A 59 -1.40 27.74 0.40
CA LEU A 59 -1.35 26.90 -0.79
C LEU A 59 -2.47 25.86 -0.76
N LYS A 60 -3.42 26.00 -1.68
CA LYS A 60 -4.60 25.13 -1.82
C LYS A 60 -4.38 24.01 -2.83
N SER A 61 -3.62 24.29 -3.90
CA SER A 61 -3.37 23.31 -4.95
C SER A 61 -1.95 23.36 -5.51
N ALA A 62 -1.34 22.20 -5.71
CA ALA A 62 -0.06 22.05 -6.40
C ALA A 62 -0.14 20.97 -7.49
N THR A 63 0.28 21.30 -8.71
CA THR A 63 0.22 20.38 -9.86
C THR A 63 1.58 20.22 -10.51
N PHE A 64 2.09 18.99 -10.57
CA PHE A 64 3.23 18.66 -11.42
C PHE A 64 2.74 18.22 -12.79
N GLU A 65 3.17 18.95 -13.84
CA GLU A 65 2.89 18.57 -15.23
C GLU A 65 3.98 17.67 -15.83
N GLY A 66 5.11 17.54 -15.13
CA GLY A 66 6.25 16.74 -15.55
C GLY A 66 6.33 15.38 -14.87
N GLU A 67 7.28 14.58 -15.34
CA GLU A 67 7.48 13.19 -14.91
C GLU A 67 8.72 13.07 -14.00
N LEU A 68 8.88 13.99 -13.04
CA LEU A 68 10.00 13.95 -12.09
C LEU A 68 10.04 12.63 -11.32
N GLU A 69 11.21 11.99 -11.30
CA GLU A 69 11.43 10.77 -10.51
C GLU A 69 11.51 11.03 -9.00
N ASN A 70 11.85 12.27 -8.61
CA ASN A 70 12.11 12.66 -7.23
C ASN A 70 11.61 14.09 -6.95
N ILE A 71 11.03 14.27 -5.75
CA ILE A 71 10.67 15.57 -5.17
C ILE A 71 11.53 15.77 -3.91
N GLY A 72 12.02 17.00 -3.68
CA GLY A 72 12.84 17.28 -2.51
C GLY A 72 12.13 17.02 -1.18
N ILE A 73 12.91 16.72 -0.14
CA ILE A 73 12.39 16.54 1.22
C ILE A 73 11.63 17.79 1.67
N TRP A 74 10.61 17.63 2.53
CA TRP A 74 9.82 18.74 3.08
C TRP A 74 9.14 19.65 2.04
N THR A 75 9.00 19.24 0.77
CA THR A 75 8.58 20.17 -0.30
C THR A 75 7.24 20.86 0.00
N PHE A 76 6.23 20.15 0.52
CA PHE A 76 4.93 20.70 0.90
C PHE A 76 4.67 20.63 2.40
N ALA A 77 5.71 20.42 3.21
CA ALA A 77 5.53 20.30 4.66
C ALA A 77 4.88 21.55 5.25
N GLY A 78 3.84 21.37 6.06
CA GLY A 78 3.10 22.46 6.69
C GLY A 78 2.26 23.29 5.72
N CYS A 79 1.96 22.83 4.50
CA CYS A 79 0.95 23.47 3.66
C CYS A 79 -0.45 23.13 4.19
N THR A 80 -0.88 23.80 5.27
CA THR A 80 -2.06 23.38 6.03
C THR A 80 -3.38 23.53 5.28
N SER A 81 -3.44 24.41 4.25
CA SER A 81 -4.62 24.57 3.37
C SER A 81 -4.59 23.71 2.10
N LEU A 82 -3.57 22.86 1.90
CA LEU A 82 -3.43 22.07 0.67
C LEU A 82 -4.52 21.00 0.62
N THR A 83 -5.46 21.13 -0.32
CA THR A 83 -6.55 20.17 -0.56
C THR A 83 -6.28 19.27 -1.76
N ASP A 84 -5.47 19.75 -2.71
CA ASP A 84 -5.25 19.06 -3.99
C ASP A 84 -3.76 19.05 -4.36
N VAL A 85 -3.19 17.86 -4.51
CA VAL A 85 -1.84 17.69 -5.04
C VAL A 85 -1.81 16.62 -6.14
N THR A 86 -1.29 17.00 -7.31
CA THR A 86 -1.04 16.05 -8.41
C THR A 86 0.44 15.74 -8.45
N LEU A 87 0.82 14.53 -8.03
CA LEU A 87 2.21 14.07 -8.03
C LEU A 87 2.69 13.66 -9.44
N PRO A 88 4.00 13.74 -9.73
CA PRO A 88 4.58 13.25 -10.97
C PRO A 88 4.32 11.75 -11.18
N SER A 89 3.97 11.35 -12.41
CA SER A 89 3.63 9.94 -12.73
C SER A 89 4.78 8.95 -12.56
N ASN A 90 6.03 9.39 -12.69
CA ASN A 90 7.24 8.56 -12.53
C ASN A 90 7.87 8.68 -11.13
N LEU A 91 7.17 9.27 -10.17
CA LEU A 91 7.70 9.47 -8.82
C LEU A 91 8.05 8.12 -8.19
N THR A 92 9.31 7.95 -7.78
CA THR A 92 9.80 6.66 -7.25
C THR A 92 9.65 6.56 -5.74
N SER A 93 9.56 7.69 -5.04
CA SER A 93 9.44 7.76 -3.59
C SER A 93 8.68 8.99 -3.11
N LEU A 94 7.93 8.84 -2.02
CA LEU A 94 7.50 9.97 -1.19
C LEU A 94 8.63 10.28 -0.23
N THR A 95 9.35 11.38 -0.44
CA THR A 95 10.56 11.71 0.33
C THR A 95 10.24 12.19 1.74
N ASN A 96 11.28 12.26 2.59
CA ASN A 96 11.13 12.61 4.01
C ASN A 96 10.30 13.88 4.17
N HIS A 97 9.20 13.77 4.94
CA HIS A 97 8.29 14.86 5.26
C HIS A 97 7.66 15.58 4.05
N VAL A 98 7.62 14.96 2.86
CA VAL A 98 7.20 15.65 1.63
C VAL A 98 5.83 16.32 1.73
N LEU A 99 4.87 15.72 2.44
CA LEU A 99 3.51 16.21 2.70
C LEU A 99 3.22 16.29 4.21
N TYR A 100 4.24 16.35 5.06
CA TYR A 100 4.08 16.42 6.51
C TYR A 100 3.14 17.56 6.92
N ASN A 101 2.17 17.28 7.79
CA ASN A 101 1.25 18.27 8.36
C ASN A 101 0.37 19.01 7.30
N CYS A 102 0.05 18.35 6.18
CA CYS A 102 -0.95 18.85 5.21
C CYS A 102 -2.37 18.52 5.69
N LYS A 103 -2.85 19.26 6.71
CA LYS A 103 -4.07 18.93 7.45
C LYS A 103 -5.36 18.94 6.62
N SER A 104 -5.42 19.70 5.53
CA SER A 104 -6.62 19.82 4.68
C SER A 104 -6.63 18.85 3.49
N LEU A 105 -5.62 17.98 3.36
CA LEU A 105 -5.52 17.06 2.23
C LEU A 105 -6.47 15.88 2.45
N GLU A 106 -7.60 15.88 1.74
CA GLU A 106 -8.65 14.86 1.88
C GLU A 106 -8.37 13.61 1.04
N THR A 107 -7.75 13.78 -0.13
CA THR A 107 -7.42 12.68 -1.04
C THR A 107 -6.00 12.84 -1.56
N LEU A 108 -5.36 11.71 -1.84
CA LEU A 108 -4.04 11.69 -2.44
C LEU A 108 -3.94 10.51 -3.40
N ASN A 109 -3.68 10.80 -4.67
CA ASN A 109 -3.32 9.78 -5.64
C ASN A 109 -1.81 9.55 -5.61
N ILE A 110 -1.36 8.48 -4.96
CA ILE A 110 0.04 8.06 -4.96
C ILE A 110 0.32 7.28 -6.26
N PRO A 111 1.28 7.70 -7.11
CA PRO A 111 1.58 7.00 -8.36
C PRO A 111 2.02 5.55 -8.15
N GLU A 112 1.61 4.66 -9.04
CA GLU A 112 1.98 3.22 -9.04
C GLU A 112 3.50 2.97 -9.12
N SER A 113 4.28 3.95 -9.58
CA SER A 113 5.74 3.89 -9.62
C SER A 113 6.41 4.05 -8.25
N VAL A 114 5.66 4.47 -7.23
CA VAL A 114 6.21 4.69 -5.89
C VAL A 114 6.53 3.35 -5.24
N THR A 115 7.82 3.17 -4.90
CA THR A 115 8.32 1.95 -4.23
C THR A 115 8.69 2.20 -2.77
N LYS A 116 8.78 3.46 -2.35
CA LYS A 116 9.21 3.87 -1.00
C LYS A 116 8.40 5.04 -0.47
N ILE A 117 7.97 4.92 0.78
CA ILE A 117 7.40 6.04 1.54
C ILE A 117 8.36 6.31 2.69
N GLU A 118 9.08 7.43 2.62
CA GLU A 118 10.14 7.76 3.58
C GLU A 118 9.56 8.35 4.88
N GLN A 119 10.45 8.59 5.85
CA GLN A 119 10.11 9.00 7.21
C GLN A 119 9.19 10.22 7.24
N TYR A 120 8.10 10.15 8.02
CA TYR A 120 7.10 11.22 8.20
C TYR A 120 6.46 11.77 6.91
N ALA A 121 6.54 11.06 5.77
CA ALA A 121 6.10 11.58 4.47
C ALA A 121 4.66 12.12 4.49
N LEU A 122 3.75 11.46 5.20
CA LEU A 122 2.33 11.78 5.33
C LEU A 122 1.87 11.94 6.80
N ALA A 123 2.78 12.08 7.76
CA ALA A 123 2.40 12.31 9.16
C ALA A 123 1.70 13.68 9.31
N GLY A 124 0.62 13.72 10.09
CA GLY A 124 -0.19 14.92 10.33
C GLY A 124 -1.17 15.25 9.19
N CYS A 125 -1.34 14.37 8.20
CA CYS A 125 -2.37 14.49 7.16
C CYS A 125 -3.74 14.01 7.68
N SER A 126 -4.27 14.65 8.72
CA SER A 126 -5.42 14.17 9.51
C SER A 126 -6.75 14.08 8.76
N SER A 127 -6.87 14.68 7.57
CA SER A 127 -8.09 14.61 6.75
C SER A 127 -8.01 13.55 5.65
N LEU A 128 -6.86 12.88 5.50
CA LEU A 128 -6.61 11.94 4.42
C LEU A 128 -7.28 10.60 4.73
N ASN A 129 -8.54 10.43 4.33
CA ASN A 129 -9.32 9.22 4.62
C ASN A 129 -10.31 8.88 3.49
N PRO A 130 -10.18 7.73 2.81
CA PRO A 130 -9.14 6.71 2.99
C PRO A 130 -7.80 7.12 2.36
N LEU A 131 -6.70 6.54 2.86
CA LEU A 131 -5.37 6.60 2.26
C LEU A 131 -5.10 5.30 1.47
N VAL A 132 -5.19 5.38 0.14
CA VAL A 132 -4.86 4.26 -0.74
C VAL A 132 -3.36 4.29 -1.09
N ILE A 133 -2.65 3.20 -0.79
CA ILE A 133 -1.22 3.06 -1.05
C ILE A 133 -0.98 1.96 -2.09
N PRO A 134 -0.26 2.25 -3.19
CA PRO A 134 0.04 1.28 -4.25
C PRO A 134 0.71 0.00 -3.75
N ASP A 135 0.38 -1.10 -4.42
CA ASP A 135 0.89 -2.43 -4.07
C ASP A 135 2.41 -2.57 -4.31
N GLY A 136 2.98 -1.70 -5.17
CA GLY A 136 4.40 -1.64 -5.49
C GLY A 136 5.30 -1.09 -4.38
N VAL A 137 4.75 -0.58 -3.28
CA VAL A 137 5.54 -0.10 -2.14
C VAL A 137 6.27 -1.27 -1.47
N THR A 138 7.59 -1.13 -1.29
CA THR A 138 8.45 -2.17 -0.68
C THR A 138 9.16 -1.69 0.58
N LYS A 139 9.06 -0.40 0.90
CA LYS A 139 9.66 0.19 2.10
C LYS A 139 8.81 1.33 2.64
N VAL A 140 8.54 1.30 3.95
CA VAL A 140 7.84 2.35 4.69
C VAL A 140 8.75 2.80 5.83
N GLY A 141 9.02 4.10 5.92
CA GLY A 141 9.85 4.71 6.97
C GLY A 141 9.07 4.97 8.25
N ASP A 142 9.79 5.23 9.34
CA ASP A 142 9.17 5.51 10.64
C ASP A 142 8.16 6.65 10.54
N TYR A 143 7.01 6.47 11.18
CA TYR A 143 5.94 7.46 11.24
C TYR A 143 5.44 7.94 9.86
N ALA A 144 5.69 7.20 8.78
CA ALA A 144 5.43 7.68 7.43
C ALA A 144 3.95 7.87 7.11
N ILE A 145 3.08 7.00 7.63
CA ILE A 145 1.63 6.92 7.33
C ILE A 145 0.84 6.62 8.61
N GLY A 146 -0.36 7.19 8.76
CA GLY A 146 -1.25 6.89 9.89
C GLY A 146 -0.80 7.47 11.24
N TYR A 147 -0.06 8.58 11.24
CA TYR A 147 0.41 9.23 12.46
C TYR A 147 0.06 10.71 12.49
N SER A 148 -0.12 11.25 13.69
CA SER A 148 -0.23 12.68 13.95
C SER A 148 1.07 13.43 13.69
N GLU A 149 1.04 14.76 13.71
CA GLU A 149 2.24 15.57 13.73
C GLU A 149 2.94 15.57 15.12
N GLY A 150 4.18 16.04 15.18
CA GLY A 150 4.87 16.38 16.42
C GLY A 150 6.09 15.52 16.78
N ALA A 151 6.72 15.83 17.91
CA ALA A 151 7.95 15.18 18.36
C ALA A 151 7.75 13.75 18.90
N ASN A 152 6.50 13.39 19.24
CA ASN A 152 6.10 12.04 19.63
C ASN A 152 4.75 11.74 18.96
N PRO A 153 4.76 11.43 17.65
CA PRO A 153 3.56 11.14 16.88
C PRO A 153 2.78 9.98 17.49
N ALA A 154 1.47 10.14 17.62
CA ALA A 154 0.58 9.04 17.97
C ALA A 154 -0.10 8.51 16.70
N PRO A 155 -0.49 7.23 16.65
CA PRO A 155 -1.39 6.72 15.62
C PRO A 155 -2.62 7.62 15.44
N ASP A 156 -2.92 7.98 14.18
CA ASP A 156 -4.13 8.71 13.82
C ASP A 156 -5.21 7.71 13.38
N THR A 157 -6.16 7.46 14.28
CA THR A 157 -7.22 6.47 14.06
C THR A 157 -8.31 6.93 13.09
N ASN A 158 -8.21 8.15 12.54
CA ASN A 158 -9.18 8.64 11.55
C ASN A 158 -8.80 8.27 10.12
N ILE A 159 -7.58 7.76 9.90
CA ILE A 159 -7.05 7.42 8.59
C ILE A 159 -7.21 5.92 8.37
N GLU A 160 -8.10 5.54 7.46
CA GLU A 160 -8.18 4.17 6.95
C GLU A 160 -7.10 3.97 5.88
N ILE A 161 -6.13 3.09 6.15
CA ILE A 161 -5.04 2.78 5.21
C ILE A 161 -5.40 1.53 4.41
N VAL A 162 -5.41 1.65 3.08
CA VAL A 162 -5.78 0.56 2.15
C VAL A 162 -4.58 0.24 1.25
N SER A 163 -4.05 -0.99 1.32
CA SER A 163 -2.94 -1.45 0.47
C SER A 163 -2.81 -2.97 0.46
N ASN A 164 -2.41 -3.59 -0.66
CA ASN A 164 -1.99 -5.00 -0.67
C ASN A 164 -0.46 -5.16 -0.55
N SER A 165 0.30 -4.06 -0.41
CA SER A 165 1.74 -4.13 -0.19
C SER A 165 2.06 -4.84 1.12
N THR A 166 2.84 -5.92 1.06
CA THR A 166 3.34 -6.62 2.26
C THR A 166 4.13 -5.69 3.17
N ALA A 167 4.93 -4.78 2.62
CA ALA A 167 5.70 -3.82 3.42
C ALA A 167 4.81 -2.82 4.16
N VAL A 168 3.70 -2.40 3.56
CA VAL A 168 2.70 -1.53 4.20
C VAL A 168 1.95 -2.30 5.29
N GLN A 169 1.55 -3.54 5.01
CA GLN A 169 0.85 -4.40 5.98
C GLN A 169 1.74 -4.74 7.20
N ASP A 170 3.00 -5.07 6.97
CA ASP A 170 3.99 -5.32 8.03
C ASP A 170 4.19 -4.06 8.88
N PHE A 171 4.38 -2.89 8.24
CA PHE A 171 4.48 -1.61 8.93
C PHE A 171 3.26 -1.34 9.81
N MET A 172 2.04 -1.53 9.29
CA MET A 172 0.83 -1.31 10.07
C MET A 172 0.73 -2.26 11.26
N LYS A 173 1.12 -3.52 11.10
CA LYS A 173 1.13 -4.51 12.19
C LYS A 173 2.15 -4.16 13.27
N GLU A 174 3.38 -3.83 12.89
CA GLU A 174 4.47 -3.49 13.83
C GLU A 174 4.16 -2.25 14.67
N ASN A 175 3.31 -1.37 14.15
CA ASN A 175 2.99 -0.08 14.72
C ASN A 175 1.56 0.04 15.27
N ASN A 176 0.81 -1.06 15.32
CA ASN A 176 -0.59 -1.11 15.78
C ASN A 176 -1.52 -0.12 15.04
N LEU A 177 -1.34 0.02 13.73
CA LEU A 177 -2.13 0.90 12.85
C LEU A 177 -3.23 0.17 12.08
N LEU A 178 -3.31 -1.16 12.20
CA LEU A 178 -4.41 -1.89 11.60
C LEU A 178 -5.73 -1.42 12.24
N PRO A 179 -6.82 -1.25 11.46
CA PRO A 179 -8.13 -1.02 12.04
C PRO A 179 -8.40 -2.09 13.09
N ASP A 180 -9.09 -1.73 14.19
CA ASP A 180 -9.48 -2.67 15.25
C ASP A 180 -10.59 -3.61 14.74
N ASN A 181 -10.23 -4.41 13.74
CA ASN A 181 -10.96 -5.59 13.32
C ASN A 181 -10.53 -6.79 14.16
N SER A 182 -9.59 -6.64 15.10
CA SER A 182 -9.02 -7.74 15.86
C SER A 182 -10.10 -8.52 16.59
N GLY A 183 -10.29 -9.77 16.16
CA GLY A 183 -11.30 -10.65 16.71
C GLY A 183 -12.75 -10.15 16.64
N ASN A 184 -13.07 -9.25 15.71
CA ASN A 184 -14.44 -8.78 15.53
C ASN A 184 -15.32 -9.82 14.80
N GLY A 185 -14.73 -10.76 14.05
CA GLY A 185 -15.42 -11.80 13.29
C GLY A 185 -15.97 -11.35 11.94
N ASP A 186 -15.76 -10.11 11.53
CA ASP A 186 -16.09 -9.56 10.21
C ASP A 186 -14.91 -9.79 9.26
N VAL A 187 -14.95 -10.91 8.56
CA VAL A 187 -13.86 -11.37 7.68
C VAL A 187 -14.05 -10.92 6.23
N ASN A 188 -15.20 -10.29 5.90
CA ASN A 188 -15.46 -9.75 4.58
C ASN A 188 -15.30 -8.21 4.52
N GLY A 189 -15.16 -7.55 5.68
CA GLY A 189 -14.91 -6.12 5.82
C GLY A 189 -16.13 -5.25 5.50
N ASP A 190 -17.35 -5.79 5.60
CA ASP A 190 -18.58 -5.06 5.28
C ASP A 190 -19.13 -4.25 6.48
N GLY A 191 -18.49 -4.36 7.64
CA GLY A 191 -18.85 -3.67 8.87
C GLY A 191 -19.85 -4.43 9.75
N GLU A 192 -20.30 -5.61 9.34
CA GLU A 192 -21.24 -6.45 10.09
C GLU A 192 -20.71 -7.89 10.24
N THR A 193 -20.65 -8.40 11.48
CA THR A 193 -20.42 -9.84 11.68
C THR A 193 -21.69 -10.63 11.31
N SER A 194 -21.70 -11.27 10.15
CA SER A 194 -22.88 -11.84 9.51
C SER A 194 -22.73 -13.32 9.11
N LEU A 195 -23.77 -13.87 8.46
CA LEU A 195 -23.71 -15.22 7.88
C LEU A 195 -22.67 -15.33 6.75
N LEU A 196 -22.38 -14.22 6.06
CA LEU A 196 -21.38 -14.21 4.98
C LEU A 196 -19.97 -14.44 5.54
N ASP A 197 -19.68 -13.90 6.72
CA ASP A 197 -18.42 -14.10 7.44
C ASP A 197 -18.25 -15.54 7.89
N VAL A 198 -19.32 -16.15 8.41
CA VAL A 198 -19.34 -17.56 8.77
C VAL A 198 -19.01 -18.43 7.55
N ILE A 199 -19.56 -18.11 6.37
CA ILE A 199 -19.30 -18.85 5.13
C ILE A 199 -17.85 -18.65 4.67
N ALA A 200 -17.35 -17.43 4.70
CA ALA A 200 -15.97 -17.11 4.33
C ALA A 200 -14.97 -17.82 5.25
N LEU A 201 -15.18 -17.75 6.56
CA LEU A 201 -14.38 -18.42 7.59
C LEU A 201 -14.43 -19.94 7.46
N GLN A 202 -15.60 -20.50 7.15
CA GLN A 202 -15.73 -21.93 6.88
C GLN A 202 -14.93 -22.35 5.65
N LYS A 203 -15.01 -21.61 4.54
CA LYS A 203 -14.23 -21.86 3.31
C LYS A 203 -12.73 -21.80 3.57
N TYR A 204 -12.29 -20.83 4.36
CA TYR A 204 -10.89 -20.72 4.77
C TYR A 204 -10.42 -21.95 5.55
N ILE A 205 -11.14 -22.35 6.60
CA ILE A 205 -10.78 -23.49 7.46
C ILE A 205 -10.70 -24.80 6.66
N VAL A 206 -11.59 -24.99 5.68
CA VAL A 206 -11.58 -26.17 4.79
C VAL A 206 -10.63 -26.04 3.59
N LYS A 207 -9.80 -25.00 3.55
CA LYS A 207 -8.81 -24.72 2.49
C LYS A 207 -9.41 -24.55 1.09
N GLN A 208 -10.64 -24.05 1.03
CA GLN A 208 -11.33 -23.65 -0.21
C GLN A 208 -11.18 -22.16 -0.51
N ALA A 209 -10.66 -21.38 0.43
CA ALA A 209 -10.29 -19.98 0.26
C ALA A 209 -9.03 -19.68 1.09
N SER A 210 -8.35 -18.59 0.76
CA SER A 210 -7.27 -18.02 1.56
C SER A 210 -7.73 -16.69 2.13
N PHE A 211 -7.26 -16.36 3.33
CA PHE A 211 -7.46 -15.05 3.95
C PHE A 211 -6.23 -14.18 3.74
N THR A 212 -6.49 -12.88 3.58
CA THR A 212 -5.47 -11.87 3.81
C THR A 212 -5.09 -11.86 5.29
N GLN A 213 -4.02 -11.17 5.63
CA GLN A 213 -3.59 -11.02 7.02
C GLN A 213 -4.64 -10.28 7.87
N GLU A 214 -5.29 -9.26 7.31
CA GLU A 214 -6.38 -8.54 7.96
C GLU A 214 -7.59 -9.44 8.22
N GLN A 215 -8.00 -10.23 7.22
CA GLN A 215 -9.08 -11.20 7.39
C GLN A 215 -8.74 -12.27 8.41
N ALA A 216 -7.47 -12.68 8.51
CA ALA A 216 -7.01 -13.62 9.52
C ALA A 216 -7.05 -13.01 10.94
N LEU A 217 -6.73 -11.72 11.09
CA LEU A 217 -6.86 -11.00 12.36
C LEU A 217 -8.32 -10.78 12.76
N ALA A 218 -9.19 -10.50 11.78
CA ALA A 218 -10.63 -10.41 12.01
C ALA A 218 -11.24 -11.75 12.38
N ALA A 219 -10.73 -12.81 11.77
CA ALA A 219 -11.14 -14.18 12.04
C ALA A 219 -10.68 -14.71 13.40
N ASP A 220 -9.53 -14.28 13.93
CA ASP A 220 -9.01 -14.70 15.23
C ASP A 220 -9.75 -14.01 16.39
N VAL A 221 -10.96 -14.49 16.65
CA VAL A 221 -11.89 -13.91 17.65
C VAL A 221 -11.60 -14.31 19.08
N ASN A 222 -10.65 -15.23 19.30
CA ASN A 222 -10.22 -15.65 20.63
C ASN A 222 -8.80 -15.14 21.00
N GLY A 223 -8.07 -14.57 20.04
CA GLY A 223 -6.75 -13.99 20.22
C GLY A 223 -5.64 -15.03 20.44
N ASP A 224 -5.78 -16.24 19.90
CA ASP A 224 -4.80 -17.34 20.04
C ASP A 224 -3.81 -17.44 18.88
N GLU A 225 -3.83 -16.47 17.97
CA GLU A 225 -3.03 -16.34 16.75
C GLU A 225 -3.31 -17.45 15.71
N LYS A 226 -4.41 -18.20 15.85
CA LYS A 226 -4.75 -19.32 14.96
C LYS A 226 -6.21 -19.28 14.54
N VAL A 227 -6.45 -18.98 13.26
CA VAL A 227 -7.78 -19.11 12.67
C VAL A 227 -8.18 -20.57 12.49
N ASN A 228 -9.11 -21.04 13.33
CA ASN A 228 -9.53 -22.44 13.35
C ASN A 228 -11.02 -22.62 13.71
N VAL A 229 -11.41 -23.87 13.98
CA VAL A 229 -12.80 -24.23 14.26
C VAL A 229 -13.36 -23.58 15.55
N ILE A 230 -12.49 -23.16 16.47
CA ILE A 230 -12.87 -22.43 17.68
C ILE A 230 -13.38 -21.04 17.31
N ASP A 231 -12.68 -20.34 16.43
CA ASP A 231 -13.09 -19.03 15.94
C ASP A 231 -14.42 -19.10 15.18
N LEU A 232 -14.53 -20.10 14.30
CA LEU A 232 -15.78 -20.36 13.60
C LEU A 232 -16.95 -20.59 14.56
N ALA A 233 -16.72 -21.27 15.69
CA ALA A 233 -17.75 -21.49 16.69
C ALA A 233 -18.15 -20.19 17.40
N ILE A 234 -17.19 -19.32 17.72
CA ILE A 234 -17.43 -18.03 18.38
C ILE A 234 -18.16 -17.07 17.43
N VAL A 235 -17.72 -16.95 16.17
CA VAL A 235 -18.39 -16.14 15.15
C VAL A 235 -19.81 -16.66 14.90
N LYS A 236 -19.99 -17.99 14.78
CA LYS A 236 -21.34 -18.59 14.70
C LYS A 236 -22.19 -18.27 15.92
N GLN A 237 -21.64 -18.37 17.13
CA GLN A 237 -22.39 -18.03 18.34
C GLN A 237 -22.78 -16.54 18.36
N LYS A 238 -21.94 -15.65 17.86
CA LYS A 238 -22.25 -14.21 17.76
C LYS A 238 -23.39 -13.94 16.76
N VAL A 239 -23.37 -14.62 15.60
CA VAL A 239 -24.37 -14.48 14.53
C VAL A 239 -25.71 -15.15 14.88
N PHE A 240 -25.68 -16.33 15.51
CA PHE A 240 -26.88 -17.14 15.80
C PHE A 240 -27.35 -17.06 17.26
N GLY A 241 -26.50 -16.60 18.19
CA GLY A 241 -26.83 -16.40 19.60
C GLY A 241 -27.80 -15.24 19.84
N THR A 242 -27.90 -14.32 18.87
CA THR A 242 -28.93 -13.28 18.80
C THR A 242 -30.31 -13.86 18.44
N TYR A 243 -30.37 -14.97 17.69
CA TYR A 243 -31.62 -15.63 17.30
C TYR A 243 -32.25 -16.51 18.39
N ILE A 244 -31.47 -17.04 19.34
CA ILE A 244 -31.98 -17.90 20.42
C ILE A 244 -32.46 -17.12 21.65
N ASN A 245 -32.22 -15.80 21.72
CA ASN A 245 -32.61 -14.95 22.84
C ASN A 245 -33.87 -14.10 22.56
N ASN A 246 -34.59 -14.34 21.47
CA ASN A 246 -35.89 -13.73 21.21
C ASN A 246 -37.00 -14.77 21.49
N PRO A 247 -37.62 -14.80 22.69
CA PRO A 247 -38.65 -15.78 23.02
C PRO A 247 -39.98 -15.58 22.27
N ASP A 248 -40.10 -14.54 21.43
CA ASP A 248 -41.35 -14.13 20.78
C ASP A 248 -41.44 -14.45 19.26
N GLU A 249 -40.45 -15.11 18.65
CA GLU A 249 -40.61 -15.60 17.27
C GLU A 249 -41.12 -17.06 17.23
N PRO A 250 -42.20 -17.34 16.48
CA PRO A 250 -42.73 -18.70 16.38
C PRO A 250 -41.73 -19.58 15.63
N THR A 251 -41.33 -20.67 16.28
CA THR A 251 -40.56 -21.76 15.65
C THR A 251 -41.24 -22.21 14.36
N PRO A 252 -40.53 -22.29 13.21
CA PRO A 252 -41.12 -22.87 12.01
C PRO A 252 -41.36 -24.37 12.27
N GLU A 253 -42.63 -24.78 12.20
CA GLU A 253 -43.01 -26.19 12.27
C GLU A 253 -42.37 -26.97 11.11
N PRO A 254 -41.95 -28.22 11.32
CA PRO A 254 -41.46 -29.06 10.23
C PRO A 254 -42.62 -29.36 9.29
N THR A 255 -42.49 -28.91 8.03
CA THR A 255 -43.45 -29.25 6.98
C THR A 255 -43.52 -30.76 6.81
N GLU A 256 -44.73 -31.31 6.94
CA GLU A 256 -45.08 -32.70 6.69
C GLU A 256 -44.54 -33.15 5.33
N ASN A 257 -43.92 -34.33 5.32
CA ASN A 257 -43.52 -35.04 4.11
C ASN A 257 -44.77 -35.42 3.33
N ASP A 258 -44.98 -34.78 2.18
CA ASP A 258 -45.92 -35.27 1.18
C ASP A 258 -45.36 -36.53 0.49
N ASP A 259 -46.27 -37.48 0.33
CA ASP A 259 -46.10 -38.84 -0.17
C ASP A 259 -45.28 -38.99 -1.45
N LEU A 260 -44.28 -39.89 -1.42
CA LEU A 260 -43.87 -40.66 -2.60
C LEU A 260 -43.75 -42.15 -2.21
N GLU A 261 -44.73 -42.92 -2.70
CA GLU A 261 -44.79 -44.38 -2.60
C GLU A 261 -43.57 -45.09 -3.25
N PRO A 262 -43.24 -46.33 -2.82
CA PRO A 262 -42.08 -47.05 -3.34
C PRO A 262 -42.47 -47.86 -4.58
N THR A 263 -41.86 -47.59 -5.74
CA THR A 263 -41.91 -48.50 -6.89
C THR A 263 -40.58 -49.22 -7.05
N THR A 264 -40.64 -50.50 -6.73
CA THR A 264 -39.70 -51.56 -7.08
C THR A 264 -39.50 -51.64 -8.60
N ASP A 265 -38.27 -51.54 -9.08
CA ASP A 265 -37.76 -52.44 -10.13
C ASP A 265 -36.24 -52.34 -10.24
N MET A 266 -35.57 -53.44 -9.89
CA MET A 266 -34.23 -53.77 -10.40
C MET A 266 -34.42 -54.63 -11.66
N PRO A 267 -33.44 -54.62 -12.57
CA PRO A 267 -32.78 -55.90 -12.78
C PRO A 267 -31.26 -55.80 -12.79
N GLU A 268 -30.65 -56.81 -12.17
CA GLU A 268 -29.25 -57.23 -12.32
C GLU A 268 -28.96 -57.66 -13.77
N THR A 269 -27.71 -57.46 -14.24
CA THR A 269 -26.76 -58.54 -14.61
C THR A 269 -25.46 -57.93 -15.18
N GLU A 270 -24.34 -58.23 -14.51
CA GLU A 270 -22.96 -58.27 -15.06
C GLU A 270 -22.74 -59.59 -15.87
N PRO A 271 -21.56 -59.98 -16.44
CA PRO A 271 -20.18 -59.43 -16.35
C PRO A 271 -19.34 -59.50 -17.67
N THR A 272 -18.05 -59.14 -17.59
CA THR A 272 -16.83 -59.84 -18.10
C THR A 272 -15.81 -59.06 -18.97
N GLU A 273 -14.57 -59.07 -18.43
CA GLU A 273 -13.24 -59.22 -19.06
C GLU A 273 -12.68 -58.05 -19.91
N GLU A 274 -11.39 -57.68 -19.87
CA GLU A 274 -10.18 -58.51 -19.88
C GLU A 274 -8.91 -57.72 -19.43
N ILE A 275 -7.96 -58.44 -18.84
CA ILE A 275 -6.63 -57.98 -18.40
C ILE A 275 -5.63 -58.16 -19.54
N VAL A 276 -4.81 -57.15 -19.88
CA VAL A 276 -3.46 -57.38 -20.46
C VAL A 276 -2.48 -56.26 -20.08
N ASP A 277 -1.33 -56.65 -19.54
CA ASP A 277 -0.05 -55.94 -19.36
C ASP A 277 1.05 -56.91 -19.90
N PRO A 278 2.37 -56.60 -20.08
CA PRO A 278 3.15 -55.42 -20.46
C PRO A 278 3.99 -55.70 -21.75
N THR A 279 4.85 -54.77 -22.23
CA THR A 279 6.30 -55.03 -22.50
C THR A 279 7.06 -53.91 -23.26
N SER A 280 8.35 -53.82 -22.92
CA SER A 280 9.51 -53.18 -23.58
C SER A 280 10.02 -51.94 -22.82
N ASN A 281 10.86 -52.06 -21.78
CA ASN A 281 12.26 -52.52 -21.76
C ASN A 281 13.16 -51.74 -22.74
N ASP A 282 14.00 -50.84 -22.23
CA ASP A 282 15.45 -50.92 -22.46
C ASP A 282 16.31 -50.11 -21.48
N LYS A 283 17.50 -50.67 -21.23
CA LYS A 283 18.51 -50.37 -20.20
C LYS A 283 19.54 -49.29 -20.64
N ILE A 284 19.81 -48.31 -19.77
CA ILE A 284 21.07 -47.97 -19.04
C ILE A 284 22.42 -48.58 -19.59
N PRO A 285 23.65 -47.97 -19.49
CA PRO A 285 24.19 -46.57 -19.35
C PRO A 285 25.54 -46.39 -20.15
N PRO A 286 26.66 -45.72 -19.71
CA PRO A 286 26.92 -44.50 -18.90
C PRO A 286 27.90 -43.47 -19.56
N ASN A 287 28.12 -42.34 -18.89
CA ASN A 287 29.44 -41.80 -18.45
C ASN A 287 29.81 -40.36 -18.88
N GLU A 288 30.36 -39.62 -17.89
CA GLU A 288 31.43 -38.60 -17.96
C GLU A 288 31.12 -37.31 -18.78
N ASP A 289 31.52 -36.08 -18.43
CA ASP A 289 32.36 -35.44 -17.41
C ASP A 289 32.19 -33.90 -17.66
N GLU A 290 32.71 -33.08 -16.73
CA GLU A 290 33.08 -31.66 -16.89
C GLU A 290 31.94 -30.61 -16.92
N THR A 291 32.00 -29.43 -16.32
CA THR A 291 32.85 -28.73 -15.34
C THR A 291 32.04 -27.45 -15.00
N GLU A 292 32.06 -27.00 -13.75
CA GLU A 292 31.64 -25.62 -13.39
C GLU A 292 32.59 -24.59 -14.01
N PRO A 293 32.16 -23.32 -14.11
CA PRO A 293 33.09 -22.27 -13.69
C PRO A 293 32.52 -21.40 -12.56
N ALA A 294 33.49 -21.10 -11.70
CA ALA A 294 33.42 -20.38 -10.45
C ALA A 294 32.97 -18.91 -10.57
N GLU A 295 32.40 -18.45 -9.45
CA GLU A 295 32.18 -17.06 -9.08
C GLU A 295 33.51 -16.28 -9.04
N GLU A 296 33.51 -15.09 -9.64
CA GLU A 296 34.61 -14.15 -9.56
C GLU A 296 34.43 -13.26 -8.32
N VAL A 297 35.37 -13.40 -7.38
CA VAL A 297 35.48 -12.60 -6.16
C VAL A 297 36.16 -11.27 -6.51
N ILE A 298 35.45 -10.14 -6.32
CA ILE A 298 36.00 -8.80 -6.50
C ILE A 298 36.70 -8.34 -5.21
N ASP A 299 38.00 -8.05 -5.31
CA ASP A 299 38.88 -7.49 -4.27
C ASP A 299 38.59 -5.99 -4.03
N PRO A 300 38.33 -5.53 -2.79
CA PRO A 300 37.97 -4.15 -2.50
C PRO A 300 39.17 -3.19 -2.27
N THR A 301 40.36 -3.41 -2.84
CA THR A 301 41.54 -2.56 -2.52
C THR A 301 42.32 -1.91 -3.68
N GLU A 302 41.72 -1.70 -4.86
CA GLU A 302 42.38 -0.93 -5.94
C GLU A 302 41.80 0.51 -6.10
N PRO A 303 42.64 1.57 -6.09
CA PRO A 303 42.17 2.94 -6.31
C PRO A 303 41.92 3.22 -7.80
N ALA A 304 40.81 3.91 -8.08
CA ALA A 304 40.40 4.29 -9.44
C ALA A 304 41.44 5.19 -10.16
N PRO A 305 41.60 5.06 -11.50
CA PRO A 305 42.53 5.88 -12.27
C PRO A 305 42.03 7.32 -12.38
N THR A 306 42.95 8.26 -12.20
CA THR A 306 42.75 9.70 -12.44
C THR A 306 42.59 9.99 -13.93
N GLU A 307 41.42 10.47 -14.35
CA GLU A 307 41.25 11.08 -15.67
C GLU A 307 41.77 12.53 -15.66
N GLU A 308 42.72 12.82 -16.55
CA GLU A 308 43.19 14.17 -16.86
C GLU A 308 42.14 14.93 -17.68
N ILE A 309 41.76 16.10 -17.18
CA ILE A 309 40.90 17.06 -17.89
C ILE A 309 41.73 17.72 -19.00
N ILE A 310 41.45 17.37 -20.25
CA ILE A 310 41.95 18.09 -21.43
C ILE A 310 41.07 19.33 -21.64
N VAL A 311 41.66 20.52 -21.48
CA VAL A 311 41.05 21.80 -21.85
C VAL A 311 41.38 22.06 -23.33
N PRO A 312 40.40 22.27 -24.24
CA PRO A 312 40.72 22.69 -25.59
C PRO A 312 41.02 24.20 -25.61
N THR A 313 42.25 24.50 -26.03
CA THR A 313 42.69 25.81 -26.48
C THR A 313 42.19 26.11 -27.89
N ASP A 314 41.97 27.39 -28.15
CA ASP A 314 41.89 28.07 -29.44
C ASP A 314 40.55 28.11 -30.19
N ALA A 315 39.95 29.30 -30.17
CA ALA A 315 39.39 29.94 -31.36
C ALA A 315 39.86 31.41 -31.38
N GLU A 316 40.80 31.72 -32.27
CA GLU A 316 41.13 33.09 -32.69
C GLU A 316 40.15 33.60 -33.75
N VAL A 317 40.08 34.94 -33.80
CA VAL A 317 39.50 35.89 -34.79
C VAL A 317 38.08 36.36 -34.55
#